data_AF-A0A497CKL8-F1
#
_entry.id   AF-A0A497CKL8-F1
#
_cell.length_a   1.000
_cell.length_b   1.000
_cell.length_c   1.000
_cell.angle_alpha   90.00
_cell.angle_beta   90.00
_cell.angle_gamma   90.00
#
_symmetry.space_group_name_H-M   'P 1'
#
loop_
_entity.id
_entity.type
_entity.pdbx_description
1 polymer ?
#
loop_
_entity_poly.entity_id
_entity_poly.type
_entity_poly.pdbx_seq_one_letter_code
_entity_poly.pdbx_strand_id
1 'polypeptide(L)'
;MKYEPLIEDTYYHIYNCGNNKENLFVEDENYLYFLLLIKKYLLQVSDILSYCLLKNHSHLLIKTKPNLESKIISQQFSNLFNAYAKAINKKYNRTGSLFKDRFLRIKIHNEDYLKSLIIYIHKNPVHHNFTENFSNYKHSSYASIISTKPTLLNRDFVVNLFENNSNFEFVHKKKQLNIIQEFVLE
;
A
#
# COMPACT_ATOMS: atom_id res chain seq x y z
N MET A 1 -20.39 -11.85 -0.17
CA MET A 1 -20.09 -10.64 0.61
C MET A 1 -20.53 -9.42 -0.17
N LYS A 2 -21.32 -8.53 0.44
CA LYS A 2 -21.63 -7.21 -0.14
C LYS A 2 -20.44 -6.31 0.19
N TYR A 3 -19.64 -5.96 -0.81
CA TYR A 3 -18.44 -5.17 -0.58
C TYR A 3 -18.82 -3.73 -0.21
N GLU A 4 -18.17 -3.20 0.83
CA GLU A 4 -18.35 -1.79 1.18
C GLU A 4 -17.66 -0.91 0.14
N PRO A 5 -18.36 0.12 -0.38
CA PRO A 5 -17.76 1.07 -1.31
C PRO A 5 -16.67 1.89 -0.61
N LEU A 6 -15.64 2.28 -1.37
CA LEU A 6 -14.73 3.33 -0.92
C LEU A 6 -15.50 4.65 -0.92
N ILE A 7 -15.59 5.30 0.23
CA ILE A 7 -16.20 6.63 0.35
C ILE A 7 -15.12 7.70 0.39
N GLU A 8 -15.49 8.95 0.12
CA GLU A 8 -14.62 10.12 0.18
C GLU A 8 -14.12 10.43 1.60
N ASP A 9 -13.08 11.28 1.67
CA ASP A 9 -12.45 11.77 2.91
C ASP A 9 -12.21 10.70 4.00
N THR A 10 -11.80 9.51 3.58
CA THR A 10 -11.70 8.34 4.46
C THR A 10 -10.36 7.63 4.29
N TYR A 11 -9.80 7.20 5.42
CA TYR A 11 -8.59 6.39 5.46
C TYR A 11 -8.90 4.93 5.23
N TYR A 12 -8.12 4.29 4.35
CA TYR A 12 -8.23 2.87 4.07
C TYR A 12 -6.88 2.18 4.03
N HIS A 13 -6.80 1.02 4.65
CA HIS A 13 -5.81 0.00 4.34
C HIS A 13 -6.32 -0.79 3.14
N ILE A 14 -5.63 -0.68 2.02
CA ILE A 14 -5.88 -1.44 0.80
C ILE A 14 -4.80 -2.51 0.68
N TYR A 15 -5.21 -3.75 0.44
CA TYR A 15 -4.25 -4.84 0.20
C TYR A 15 -4.80 -5.87 -0.78
N ASN A 16 -3.88 -6.61 -1.39
CA ASN A 16 -4.18 -7.66 -2.36
C ASN A 16 -3.05 -8.67 -2.42
N CYS A 17 -3.40 -9.92 -2.73
CA CYS A 17 -2.46 -11.02 -2.87
C CYS A 17 -2.51 -11.62 -4.28
N GLY A 18 -1.40 -12.19 -4.71
CA GLY A 18 -1.31 -13.05 -5.88
C GLY A 18 -2.19 -14.27 -5.75
N ASN A 19 -2.81 -14.65 -6.86
CA ASN A 19 -3.57 -15.88 -6.94
C ASN A 19 -2.62 -17.06 -6.66
N ASN A 20 -3.08 -18.08 -5.91
CA ASN A 20 -2.26 -19.24 -5.54
C ASN A 20 -0.88 -18.91 -4.92
N LYS A 21 -0.76 -17.78 -4.21
CA LYS A 21 0.50 -17.27 -3.63
C LYS A 21 1.60 -16.97 -4.67
N GLU A 22 1.24 -16.84 -5.95
CA GLU A 22 2.17 -16.50 -7.01
C GLU A 22 2.73 -15.09 -6.83
N ASN A 23 3.91 -14.85 -7.41
CA ASN A 23 4.54 -13.54 -7.38
C ASN A 23 3.75 -12.55 -8.25
N LEU A 24 3.30 -11.47 -7.64
CA LEU A 24 2.80 -10.27 -8.30
C LEU A 24 3.93 -9.50 -8.95
N PHE A 25 5.11 -9.50 -8.33
CA PHE A 25 6.29 -8.78 -8.78
C PHE A 25 7.43 -9.79 -8.98
N VAL A 26 7.70 -10.11 -10.24
CA VAL A 26 8.71 -11.07 -10.65
C VAL A 26 10.08 -10.41 -10.72
N GLU A 27 10.14 -9.16 -11.19
CA GLU A 27 11.37 -8.37 -11.31
C GLU A 27 11.15 -6.88 -10.96
N ASP A 28 12.25 -6.12 -10.82
CA ASP A 28 12.24 -4.72 -10.36
C ASP A 28 11.32 -3.81 -11.19
N GLU A 29 11.26 -4.03 -12.50
CA GLU A 29 10.43 -3.28 -13.42
C GLU A 29 8.93 -3.41 -13.11
N ASN A 30 8.51 -4.54 -12.53
CA ASN A 30 7.12 -4.75 -12.14
C ASN A 30 6.73 -3.83 -10.99
N TYR A 31 7.60 -3.68 -9.99
CA TYR A 31 7.38 -2.77 -8.88
C TYR A 31 7.29 -1.34 -9.36
N LEU A 32 8.23 -0.91 -10.22
CA LEU A 32 8.22 0.42 -10.82
C LEU A 32 6.95 0.67 -11.62
N TYR A 33 6.54 -0.30 -12.44
CA TYR A 33 5.32 -0.18 -13.23
C TYR A 33 4.07 -0.06 -12.34
N PHE A 34 3.98 -0.82 -11.26
CA PHE A 34 2.87 -0.70 -10.30
C PHE A 34 2.82 0.70 -9.67
N LEU A 35 3.95 1.25 -9.25
CA LEU A 35 4.03 2.62 -8.72
C LEU A 35 3.64 3.68 -9.78
N LEU A 36 3.97 3.47 -11.06
CA LEU A 36 3.51 4.34 -12.15
C LEU A 36 1.99 4.27 -12.32
N LEU A 37 1.37 3.10 -12.15
CA LEU A 37 -0.09 2.98 -12.18
C LEU A 37 -0.75 3.63 -10.96
N ILE A 38 -0.15 3.54 -9.76
CA ILE A 38 -0.59 4.32 -8.59
C ILE A 38 -0.58 5.80 -8.92
N LYS A 39 0.52 6.32 -9.45
CA LYS A 39 0.64 7.73 -9.85
C LYS A 39 -0.44 8.11 -10.86
N LYS A 40 -0.68 7.27 -11.86
CA LYS A 40 -1.63 7.52 -12.95
C LYS A 40 -3.10 7.53 -12.49
N TYR A 41 -3.50 6.57 -11.65
CA TYR A 41 -4.90 6.34 -11.34
C TYR A 41 -5.31 6.83 -9.94
N LEU A 42 -4.44 6.69 -8.94
CA LEU A 42 -4.84 6.91 -7.55
C LEU A 42 -4.64 8.35 -7.07
N LEU A 43 -3.63 9.08 -7.56
CA LEU A 43 -3.36 10.45 -7.08
C LEU A 43 -4.48 11.46 -7.40
N GLN A 44 -5.36 11.13 -8.34
CA GLN A 44 -6.54 11.95 -8.67
C GLN A 44 -7.64 11.79 -7.62
N VAL A 45 -7.72 10.64 -6.95
CA VAL A 45 -8.84 10.27 -6.06
C VAL A 45 -8.44 9.99 -4.62
N SER A 46 -7.13 9.91 -4.33
CA SER A 46 -6.59 9.62 -3.02
C SER A 46 -5.17 10.14 -2.84
N ASP A 47 -4.83 10.45 -1.60
CA ASP A 47 -3.46 10.63 -1.15
C ASP A 47 -2.89 9.29 -0.71
N ILE A 48 -1.63 9.01 -1.07
CA ILE A 48 -0.92 7.81 -0.63
C ILE A 48 -0.10 8.16 0.61
N LEU A 49 -0.33 7.47 1.72
CA LEU A 49 0.34 7.75 2.99
C LEU A 49 1.50 6.77 3.22
N SER A 50 1.30 5.49 2.93
CA SER A 50 2.34 4.47 3.08
C SER A 50 2.09 3.32 2.11
N TYR A 51 3.14 2.59 1.72
CA TYR A 51 3.04 1.35 0.97
C TYR A 51 4.17 0.38 1.29
N CYS A 52 3.90 -0.90 1.04
CA CYS A 52 4.90 -1.94 0.94
C CYS A 52 4.47 -2.95 -0.14
N LEU A 53 5.36 -3.21 -1.09
CA LEU A 53 5.15 -4.16 -2.17
C LEU A 53 6.05 -5.37 -1.89
N LEU A 54 5.48 -6.49 -1.47
CA LEU A 54 6.18 -7.78 -1.34
C LEU A 54 5.95 -8.61 -2.60
N LYS A 55 6.80 -9.62 -2.85
CA LYS A 55 6.76 -10.39 -4.11
C LYS A 55 5.36 -10.89 -4.46
N ASN A 56 4.58 -11.34 -3.49
CA ASN A 56 3.27 -11.97 -3.69
C ASN A 56 2.07 -11.17 -3.16
N HIS A 57 2.28 -10.01 -2.54
CA HIS A 57 1.18 -9.17 -2.04
C HIS A 57 1.58 -7.70 -1.92
N SER A 58 0.62 -6.81 -1.80
CA SER A 58 0.90 -5.39 -1.60
C SER A 58 -0.02 -4.74 -0.59
N HIS A 59 0.52 -3.75 0.12
CA HIS A 59 -0.18 -2.88 1.04
C HIS A 59 -0.10 -1.44 0.58
N LEU A 60 -1.23 -0.75 0.61
CA LEU A 60 -1.33 0.69 0.46
C LEU A 60 -2.15 1.23 1.63
N LEU A 61 -1.68 2.28 2.26
CA LEU A 61 -2.47 3.11 3.15
C LEU A 61 -2.78 4.42 2.42
N ILE A 62 -4.06 4.71 2.25
CA ILE A 62 -4.54 5.84 1.47
C ILE A 62 -5.55 6.66 2.26
N LYS A 63 -5.68 7.94 1.90
CA LYS A 63 -6.82 8.79 2.28
C LYS A 63 -7.55 9.17 1.00
N THR A 64 -8.83 8.83 0.85
CA THR A 64 -9.62 9.27 -0.30
C THR A 64 -9.83 10.79 -0.25
N LYS A 65 -9.85 11.44 -1.41
CA LYS A 65 -10.09 12.90 -1.48
C LYS A 65 -11.57 13.22 -1.23
N PRO A 66 -11.88 14.41 -0.70
CA PRO A 66 -13.25 14.87 -0.53
C PRO A 66 -13.90 15.24 -1.88
N ASN A 67 -15.22 15.35 -1.89
CA ASN A 67 -16.07 15.70 -3.02
C ASN A 67 -15.96 14.74 -4.22
N LEU A 68 -15.91 13.43 -3.95
CA LEU A 68 -15.82 12.38 -4.97
C LEU A 68 -16.83 11.26 -4.70
N GLU A 69 -17.62 10.93 -5.73
CA GLU A 69 -18.51 9.77 -5.66
C GLU A 69 -17.72 8.46 -5.49
N SER A 70 -18.24 7.56 -4.65
CA SER A 70 -17.64 6.24 -4.41
C SER A 70 -17.39 5.42 -5.67
N LYS A 71 -18.24 5.58 -6.69
CA LYS A 71 -18.09 4.92 -7.98
C LYS A 71 -16.83 5.38 -8.72
N ILE A 72 -16.53 6.67 -8.67
CA ILE A 72 -15.33 7.26 -9.31
C ILE A 72 -14.07 6.74 -8.61
N ILE A 73 -14.05 6.78 -7.28
CA ILE A 73 -12.93 6.26 -6.48
C ILE A 73 -12.70 4.79 -6.82
N SER A 74 -13.74 3.95 -6.70
CA SER A 74 -13.66 2.51 -6.95
C SER A 74 -13.22 2.19 -8.38
N GLN A 75 -13.65 2.99 -9.37
CA GLN A 75 -13.25 2.80 -10.77
C GLN A 75 -11.75 3.05 -10.98
N GLN A 76 -11.13 4.02 -10.31
CA GLN A 76 -9.69 4.26 -10.42
C GLN A 76 -8.85 3.11 -9.86
N PHE A 77 -9.24 2.57 -8.69
CA PHE A 77 -8.59 1.37 -8.16
C PHE A 77 -8.77 0.18 -9.10
N SER A 78 -9.97 -0.02 -9.64
CA SER A 78 -10.24 -1.07 -10.65
C SER A 78 -9.34 -0.90 -11.88
N ASN A 79 -9.19 0.32 -12.40
CA ASN A 79 -8.32 0.60 -13.54
C ASN A 79 -6.86 0.25 -13.27
N LEU A 80 -6.34 0.57 -12.09
CA LEU A 80 -4.97 0.24 -11.67
C LEU A 80 -4.75 -1.28 -11.67
N PHE A 81 -5.56 -2.03 -10.92
CA PHE A 81 -5.34 -3.47 -10.77
C PHE A 81 -5.57 -4.20 -12.10
N ASN A 82 -6.56 -3.81 -12.89
CA ASN A 82 -6.80 -4.39 -14.20
C ASN A 82 -5.66 -4.10 -15.19
N ALA A 83 -5.12 -2.87 -15.20
CA ALA A 83 -3.99 -2.52 -16.05
C ALA A 83 -2.75 -3.34 -15.68
N TYR A 84 -2.47 -3.47 -14.38
CA TYR A 84 -1.35 -4.27 -13.90
C TYR A 84 -1.49 -5.75 -14.26
N ALA A 85 -2.64 -6.36 -13.97
CA ALA A 85 -2.90 -7.76 -14.28
C ALA A 85 -2.74 -8.07 -15.77
N LYS A 86 -3.27 -7.20 -16.65
CA LYS A 86 -3.10 -7.33 -18.10
C LYS A 86 -1.65 -7.26 -18.53
N ALA A 87 -0.87 -6.32 -17.97
CA ALA A 87 0.54 -6.16 -18.32
C ALA A 87 1.38 -7.37 -17.90
N ILE A 88 1.21 -7.87 -16.68
CA ILE A 88 1.92 -9.04 -16.16
C ILE A 88 1.52 -10.29 -16.93
N ASN A 89 0.22 -10.50 -17.19
CA ASN A 89 -0.23 -11.64 -17.97
C ASN A 89 0.34 -11.64 -19.39
N LYS A 90 0.38 -10.47 -20.04
CA LYS A 90 1.00 -10.31 -21.36
C LYS A 90 2.52 -10.54 -21.33
N LYS A 91 3.23 -9.96 -20.34
CA LYS A 91 4.70 -10.04 -20.27
C LYS A 91 5.20 -11.46 -20.02
N TYR A 92 4.50 -12.23 -19.19
CA TYR A 92 4.92 -13.58 -18.79
C TYR A 92 4.08 -14.71 -19.41
N ASN A 93 3.31 -14.42 -20.46
CA ASN A 93 2.43 -15.39 -21.13
C ASN A 93 1.52 -16.17 -20.16
N ARG A 94 1.02 -15.49 -19.12
CA ARG A 94 0.12 -16.09 -18.13
C ARG A 94 -1.33 -15.98 -18.58
N THR A 95 -2.13 -16.95 -18.15
CA THR A 95 -3.59 -16.94 -18.31
C THR A 95 -4.27 -16.96 -16.94
N GLY A 96 -5.55 -16.61 -16.89
CA GLY A 96 -6.32 -16.55 -15.65
C GLY A 96 -6.07 -15.28 -14.81
N SER A 97 -6.57 -15.31 -13.57
CA SER A 97 -6.48 -14.18 -12.65
C SER A 97 -5.08 -14.06 -12.05
N LEU A 98 -4.50 -12.86 -12.10
CA LEU A 98 -3.25 -12.55 -11.39
C LEU A 98 -3.47 -12.42 -9.88
N PHE A 99 -4.56 -11.77 -9.47
CA PHE A 99 -4.90 -11.56 -8.07
C PHE A 99 -5.86 -12.64 -7.58
N LYS A 100 -5.77 -13.01 -6.30
CA LYS A 100 -6.67 -13.99 -5.68
C LYS A 100 -8.13 -13.53 -5.70
N ASP A 101 -8.36 -12.25 -5.43
CA ASP A 101 -9.66 -11.59 -5.52
C ASP A 101 -9.42 -10.10 -5.86
N ARG A 102 -10.49 -9.30 -5.91
CA ARG A 102 -10.41 -7.84 -5.83
C ARG A 102 -9.62 -7.44 -4.59
N PHE A 103 -9.01 -6.25 -4.65
CA PHE A 103 -8.38 -5.67 -3.48
C PHE A 103 -9.36 -5.59 -2.31
N LEU A 104 -8.85 -5.96 -1.15
CA LEU A 104 -9.53 -5.87 0.13
C LEU A 104 -9.27 -4.49 0.72
N ARG A 105 -10.17 -4.07 1.61
CA ARG A 105 -10.16 -2.73 2.19
C ARG A 105 -10.59 -2.80 3.65
N ILE A 106 -9.87 -2.10 4.52
CA ILE A 106 -10.26 -1.89 5.92
C ILE A 106 -10.36 -0.39 6.14
N LYS A 107 -11.52 0.08 6.59
CA LYS A 107 -11.73 1.48 6.95
C LYS A 107 -11.06 1.77 8.28
N ILE A 108 -10.35 2.90 8.36
CA ILE A 108 -9.61 3.29 9.56
C ILE A 108 -10.33 4.45 10.24
N HIS A 109 -10.60 4.30 11.53
CA HIS A 109 -11.43 5.22 12.29
C HIS A 109 -10.67 5.99 13.37
N ASN A 110 -9.45 5.59 13.71
CA ASN A 110 -8.69 6.22 14.78
C ASN A 110 -7.21 6.42 14.39
N GLU A 111 -6.62 7.47 14.95
CA GLU A 111 -5.26 7.91 14.63
C GLU A 111 -4.19 6.94 15.13
N ASP A 112 -4.38 6.32 16.30
CA ASP A 112 -3.42 5.36 16.86
C ASP A 112 -3.28 4.11 15.99
N TYR A 113 -4.39 3.64 15.43
CA TYR A 113 -4.44 2.57 14.45
C TYR A 113 -3.77 3.01 13.15
N LEU A 114 -4.03 4.23 12.68
CA LEU A 114 -3.36 4.78 11.50
C LEU A 114 -1.84 4.79 11.66
N LYS A 115 -1.31 5.30 12.79
CA LYS A 115 0.12 5.27 13.11
C LYS A 115 0.67 3.85 13.19
N SER A 116 -0.06 2.96 13.86
CA SER A 116 0.35 1.56 14.02
C SER A 116 0.39 0.82 12.69
N LEU A 117 -0.56 1.10 11.79
CA LEU A 117 -0.60 0.53 10.45
C LEU A 117 0.55 1.03 9.57
N ILE A 118 0.92 2.32 9.63
CA ILE A 118 2.10 2.83 8.91
C ILE A 118 3.35 2.06 9.30
N ILE A 119 3.54 1.82 10.60
CA ILE A 119 4.67 1.03 11.12
C ILE A 119 4.58 -0.42 10.65
N TYR A 120 3.39 -1.03 10.71
CA TYR A 120 3.16 -2.39 10.22
C TYR A 120 3.54 -2.52 8.75
N ILE A 121 3.01 -1.65 7.88
CA ILE A 121 3.27 -1.66 6.44
C ILE A 121 4.78 -1.55 6.18
N HIS A 122 5.49 -0.64 6.84
CA HIS A 122 6.94 -0.52 6.64
C HIS A 122 7.71 -1.73 7.14
N LYS A 123 7.28 -2.38 8.23
CA LYS A 123 7.96 -3.55 8.81
C LYS A 123 7.48 -4.89 8.24
N ASN A 124 6.49 -4.87 7.35
CA ASN A 124 5.95 -6.05 6.66
C ASN A 124 7.04 -6.89 5.94
N PRO A 125 8.09 -6.32 5.31
CA PRO A 125 9.20 -7.11 4.77
C PRO A 125 9.94 -7.95 5.82
N VAL A 126 10.08 -7.45 7.05
CA VAL A 126 10.69 -8.20 8.16
C VAL A 126 9.71 -9.26 8.66
N HIS A 127 8.43 -8.91 8.78
CA HIS A 127 7.39 -9.85 9.21
C HIS A 127 7.30 -11.09 8.31
N HIS A 128 7.46 -10.92 7.00
CA HIS A 128 7.46 -12.02 6.03
C HIS A 128 8.86 -12.55 5.66
N ASN A 129 9.89 -12.21 6.44
CA ASN A 129 11.26 -12.72 6.28
C ASN A 129 11.92 -12.39 4.92
N PHE A 130 11.55 -11.28 4.27
CA PHE A 130 12.22 -10.78 3.06
C PHE A 130 13.53 -10.04 3.37
N THR A 131 13.66 -9.49 4.58
CA THR A 131 14.87 -8.82 5.06
C THR A 131 14.89 -8.80 6.59
N GLU A 132 16.08 -8.72 7.18
CA GLU A 132 16.23 -8.53 8.63
C GLU A 132 16.00 -7.06 9.04
N ASN A 133 16.15 -6.12 8.11
CA ASN A 133 16.02 -4.70 8.38
C ASN A 133 15.07 -4.02 7.38
N PHE A 134 13.90 -3.60 7.89
CA PHE A 134 12.86 -2.94 7.10
C PHE A 134 13.36 -1.68 6.37
N SER A 135 14.32 -0.94 6.93
CA SER A 135 14.83 0.29 6.31
C SER A 135 15.58 0.03 5.00
N ASN A 136 16.06 -1.20 4.80
CA ASN A 136 16.81 -1.60 3.61
C ASN A 136 15.91 -2.14 2.50
N TYR A 137 14.62 -2.35 2.76
CA TYR A 137 13.70 -2.89 1.78
C TYR A 137 13.28 -1.82 0.75
N LYS A 138 13.74 -1.99 -0.49
CA LYS A 138 13.61 -0.98 -1.56
C LYS A 138 12.18 -0.73 -2.01
N HIS A 139 11.28 -1.70 -1.88
CA HIS A 139 9.90 -1.62 -2.36
C HIS A 139 8.91 -1.23 -1.26
N SER A 140 9.38 -0.50 -0.25
CA SER A 140 8.56 0.12 0.79
C SER A 140 8.70 1.65 0.75
N SER A 141 7.66 2.36 1.19
CA SER A 141 7.67 3.82 1.27
C SER A 141 8.57 4.39 2.37
N TYR A 142 9.09 3.59 3.30
CA TYR A 142 9.86 4.09 4.45
C TYR A 142 11.00 5.02 4.04
N ALA A 143 11.87 4.57 3.12
CA ALA A 143 12.98 5.38 2.61
C ALA A 143 12.51 6.65 1.88
N SER A 144 11.35 6.58 1.23
CA SER A 144 10.75 7.74 0.56
C SER A 144 10.21 8.77 1.55
N ILE A 145 9.75 8.36 2.73
CA ILE A 145 9.24 9.28 3.77
C ILE A 145 10.39 10.07 4.39
N ILE A 146 11.49 9.41 4.77
CA ILE A 146 12.64 10.06 5.42
C ILE A 146 13.53 10.87 4.45
N SER A 147 13.37 10.66 3.14
CA SER A 147 14.15 11.35 2.11
C SER A 147 13.58 12.74 1.78
N THR A 148 14.43 13.64 1.27
CA THR A 148 14.02 14.95 0.73
C THR A 148 13.63 14.92 -0.75
N LYS A 149 13.86 13.80 -1.45
CA LYS A 149 13.57 13.67 -2.89
C LYS A 149 12.07 13.80 -3.16
N PRO A 150 11.63 14.21 -4.37
CA PRO A 150 10.21 14.19 -4.73
C PRO A 150 9.60 12.80 -4.57
N THR A 151 8.34 12.73 -4.13
CA THR A 151 7.61 11.47 -3.90
C THR A 151 6.14 11.62 -4.27
N LEU A 152 5.46 10.50 -4.50
CA LEU A 152 4.00 10.44 -4.69
C LEU A 152 3.22 10.45 -3.37
N LEU A 153 3.93 10.32 -2.24
CA LEU A 153 3.35 10.22 -0.91
C LEU A 153 2.94 11.60 -0.38
N ASN A 154 1.89 11.66 0.43
CA ASN A 154 1.63 12.80 1.30
C ASN A 154 2.57 12.75 2.52
N ARG A 155 3.86 12.98 2.24
CA ARG A 155 4.96 12.87 3.21
C ARG A 155 4.72 13.77 4.41
N ASP A 156 4.37 15.03 4.18
CA ASP A 156 4.26 16.02 5.24
C ASP A 156 3.17 15.64 6.25
N PHE A 157 2.01 15.16 5.77
CA PHE A 157 0.97 14.61 6.65
C PHE A 157 1.50 13.46 7.50
N VAL A 158 2.19 12.50 6.87
CA VAL A 158 2.72 11.32 7.57
C VAL A 158 3.78 11.72 8.60
N VAL A 159 4.71 12.60 8.25
CA VAL A 159 5.76 13.05 9.19
C VAL A 159 5.14 13.81 10.35
N ASN A 160 4.17 14.70 10.09
CA ASN A 160 3.47 15.47 11.13
C ASN A 160 2.63 14.58 12.05
N LEU A 161 2.10 13.46 11.55
CA LEU A 161 1.41 12.45 12.36
C LEU A 161 2.32 11.85 13.46
N PHE A 162 3.64 11.85 13.22
CA PHE A 162 4.67 11.46 14.16
C PHE A 162 5.46 12.66 14.70
N GLU A 163 4.91 13.87 14.62
CA GLU A 163 5.50 15.16 15.00
C GLU A 163 6.66 15.62 14.10
N ASN A 164 7.64 14.76 13.82
CA ASN A 164 8.79 15.05 12.98
C ASN A 164 9.51 13.77 12.50
N ASN A 165 10.49 13.92 11.60
CA ASN A 165 11.25 12.80 11.05
C ASN A 165 12.00 12.00 12.13
N SER A 166 12.61 12.69 13.11
CA SER A 166 13.37 12.03 14.17
C SER A 166 12.49 11.10 15.00
N ASN A 167 11.28 11.56 15.35
CA ASN A 167 10.33 10.75 16.10
C ASN A 167 9.68 9.65 15.23
N PHE A 168 9.40 9.93 13.95
CA PHE A 168 9.00 8.91 12.98
C PHE A 168 10.00 7.74 12.96
N GLU A 169 11.29 8.03 12.82
CA GLU A 169 12.34 7.02 12.83
C GLU A 169 12.46 6.30 14.18
N PHE A 170 12.43 7.04 15.29
CA PHE A 170 12.54 6.51 16.64
C PHE A 170 11.43 5.49 16.93
N VAL A 171 10.17 5.85 16.65
CA VAL A 171 9.02 4.98 16.87
C VAL A 171 9.08 3.74 15.99
N HIS A 172 9.51 3.85 14.72
CA HIS A 172 9.68 2.68 13.85
C HIS A 172 10.71 1.68 14.39
N LYS A 173 11.82 2.18 14.97
CA LYS A 173 12.88 1.35 15.56
C LYS A 173 12.44 0.74 16.89
N LYS A 174 11.78 1.50 17.77
CA LYS A 174 11.42 1.08 19.14
C LYS A 174 10.18 0.19 19.20
N LYS A 175 9.14 0.49 18.41
CA LYS A 175 7.85 -0.20 18.53
C LYS A 175 7.98 -1.64 18.02
N GLN A 176 7.83 -2.61 18.93
CA GLN A 176 7.68 -4.01 18.52
C GLN A 176 6.37 -4.15 17.73
N LEU A 177 6.37 -5.05 16.75
CA LEU A 177 5.18 -5.35 15.98
C LEU A 177 4.18 -6.07 16.89
N ASN A 178 3.28 -5.31 17.50
CA ASN A 178 2.05 -5.88 18.05
C ASN A 178 1.13 -6.11 16.87
N ILE A 179 1.26 -7.29 16.27
CA ILE A 179 0.44 -7.71 15.14
C ILE A 179 -1.00 -7.83 15.64
N ILE A 180 -1.79 -6.79 15.41
CA ILE A 180 -3.24 -6.86 15.56
C ILE A 180 -3.70 -7.82 14.46
N GLN A 181 -4.51 -8.83 14.80
CA GLN A 181 -5.04 -9.81 13.84
C GLN A 181 -5.68 -9.13 12.61
N GLU A 182 -6.23 -7.93 12.77
CA GLU A 182 -6.79 -7.12 11.69
C GLU A 182 -5.77 -6.66 10.63
N PHE A 183 -4.47 -6.62 10.95
CA PHE A 183 -3.41 -6.25 10.00
C PHE A 183 -3.00 -7.41 9.08
N VAL A 184 -3.22 -8.65 9.51
CA VAL A 184 -2.76 -9.87 8.83
C VAL A 184 -3.98 -10.60 8.28
N LEU A 185 -4.37 -10.21 7.08
CA LEU A 185 -5.49 -10.83 6.35
C LEU A 185 -5.00 -11.45 5.03
N GLU A 186 -3.74 -11.88 5.00
CA GLU A 186 -2.96 -12.25 3.80
C GLU A 186 -2.63 -13.75 3.74
#